data_AF-A0A963Z7X0-F1
#
_entry.id   AF-A0A963Z7X0-F1
#
_cell.length_a   1.000
_cell.length_b   1.000
_cell.length_c   1.000
_cell.angle_alpha   90.00
_cell.angle_beta   90.00
_cell.angle_gamma   90.00
#
_symmetry.space_group_name_H-M   'P 1'
#
loop_
_entity.id
_entity.type
_entity.pdbx_description
1 polymer ?
#
loop_
_entity_poly.entity_id
_entity_poly.type
_entity_poly.pdbx_seq_one_letter_code
_entity_poly.pdbx_strand_id
1 'polypeptide(L)'
;QGGITVENADGTPGTIALTGADAMLEVTDSETIDNATITMGNAGDLDTLQVDDVLTLGEGILLQTADSITTDMITGAGSVINDGSILADGTGGTVILETTDFVNNGSITVNGGDDLTIAVFGTFANNGLLAISNGGTISEQEASAFTNTGSIRIGTGSEFDLYNYSPDMSQSQTVGGTVEIDGVLDAGGNTIDVNATGAFSELDNYGTLANATLVLDGGTLGLDVSTFQADTIEGVLTIGDGDTVVVQGGITVENADGTPGTIALTGADAMLEVTDSETIDNATITMGNAGDLDTLQVDDVLTLGEGILLQTADSITTDMITGAGSVINDGSILADGTGGTVILETTDFVNNGSITVNGGDDLTIAVFGTFANNGLLAISNGGTISEQEASAFTNTGSIRIGTGSEFDLYNYSPDMSQSQTVGGTVEIDGVLDAGGNTIDVNATGAFSELDNYGTLANATLVLDGGTLGLDVSTFQADTIEGVLT
;
A
#
# COMPACT_ATOMS: atom_id res chain seq x y z
N GLN A 1 -0.09 0.14 53.16
CA GLN A 1 -0.74 1.45 53.21
C GLN A 1 0.24 2.54 53.62
N GLY A 2 0.41 3.55 52.78
CA GLY A 2 1.05 4.83 53.11
C GLY A 2 2.42 5.07 52.47
N GLY A 3 2.71 4.35 51.40
CA GLY A 3 4.02 4.32 50.74
C GLY A 3 5.02 3.41 51.46
N ILE A 4 5.94 2.83 50.69
CA ILE A 4 7.04 2.01 51.18
C ILE A 4 8.35 2.60 50.65
N THR A 5 9.22 3.03 51.56
CA THR A 5 10.62 3.34 51.25
C THR A 5 11.48 2.18 51.77
N VAL A 6 12.27 1.55 50.90
CA VAL A 6 13.13 0.42 51.29
C VAL A 6 14.57 0.86 51.25
N GLU A 7 15.24 1.05 52.38
CA GLU A 7 16.62 1.56 52.39
C GLU A 7 17.57 0.61 53.13
N ASN A 8 18.83 0.62 52.73
CA ASN A 8 19.91 0.06 53.53
C ASN A 8 20.17 0.95 54.77
N ALA A 9 20.92 0.41 55.74
CA ALA A 9 21.24 1.13 56.97
C ALA A 9 22.04 2.44 56.77
N ASP A 10 22.64 2.63 55.58
CA ASP A 10 23.37 3.83 55.17
C ASP A 10 22.53 4.81 54.33
N GLY A 11 21.24 4.52 54.12
CA GLY A 11 20.30 5.33 53.34
C GLY A 11 20.38 5.13 51.82
N THR A 12 21.20 4.19 51.34
CA THR A 12 21.21 3.79 49.92
C THR A 12 19.98 2.94 49.57
N PRO A 13 19.61 2.85 48.28
CA PRO A 13 18.47 2.04 47.87
C PRO A 13 18.54 0.61 48.41
N GLY A 14 17.44 0.14 48.99
CA GLY A 14 17.29 -1.24 49.44
C GLY A 14 16.88 -2.18 48.30
N THR A 15 16.62 -3.44 48.60
CA THR A 15 16.25 -4.46 47.60
C THR A 15 14.95 -5.16 47.97
N ILE A 16 14.04 -5.26 46.99
CA ILE A 16 12.89 -6.18 47.00
C ILE A 16 13.18 -7.26 45.95
N ALA A 17 13.31 -8.50 46.38
CA ALA A 17 13.67 -9.61 45.50
C ALA A 17 12.47 -10.56 45.34
N LEU A 18 11.93 -10.64 44.12
CA LEU A 18 10.94 -11.62 43.68
C LEU A 18 11.72 -12.70 42.92
N THR A 19 12.32 -13.63 43.67
CA THR A 19 13.28 -14.62 43.11
C THR A 19 12.97 -16.04 43.60
N GLY A 20 11.73 -16.28 44.03
CA GLY A 20 11.25 -17.61 44.39
C GLY A 20 10.24 -18.08 43.35
N ALA A 21 10.10 -19.38 43.16
CA ALA A 21 9.09 -19.91 42.23
C ALA A 21 7.71 -19.26 42.45
N ASP A 22 7.17 -18.66 41.39
CA ASP A 22 5.91 -17.91 41.39
C ASP A 22 5.89 -16.76 42.41
N ALA A 23 7.00 -16.02 42.58
CA ALA A 23 7.06 -14.95 43.57
C ALA A 23 6.16 -13.78 43.15
N MET A 24 5.35 -13.33 44.11
CA MET A 24 4.38 -12.28 43.88
C MET A 24 4.53 -11.16 44.90
N LEU A 25 4.53 -9.92 44.41
CA LEU A 25 4.28 -8.73 45.20
C LEU A 25 2.92 -8.16 44.81
N GLU A 26 1.99 -8.12 45.75
CA GLU A 26 0.62 -7.63 45.54
C GLU A 26 0.42 -6.25 46.18
N VAL A 27 -0.06 -5.29 45.38
CA VAL A 27 -0.40 -3.92 45.78
C VAL A 27 -1.92 -3.76 45.67
N THR A 28 -2.60 -3.78 46.82
CA THR A 28 -4.08 -3.84 46.91
C THR A 28 -4.77 -2.48 47.05
N ASP A 29 -4.00 -1.42 47.30
CA ASP A 29 -4.46 -0.04 47.36
C ASP A 29 -3.40 0.91 46.78
N SER A 30 -3.74 2.19 46.65
CA SER A 30 -2.85 3.21 46.10
C SER A 30 -1.57 3.36 46.93
N GLU A 31 -0.41 3.07 46.34
CA GLU A 31 0.89 3.05 47.00
C GLU A 31 2.00 3.69 46.16
N THR A 32 3.02 4.20 46.85
CA THR A 32 4.28 4.63 46.25
C THR A 32 5.41 3.78 46.81
N ILE A 33 6.16 3.10 45.95
CA ILE A 33 7.42 2.45 46.34
C ILE A 33 8.55 3.37 45.88
N ASP A 34 9.51 3.68 46.77
CA ASP A 34 10.64 4.55 46.43
C ASP A 34 11.96 4.10 47.07
N ASN A 35 13.07 4.60 46.52
CA ASN A 35 14.45 4.36 46.93
C ASN A 35 14.79 2.86 47.00
N ALA A 36 14.39 2.05 46.01
CA ALA A 36 14.57 0.60 46.04
C ALA A 36 14.92 0.02 44.66
N THR A 37 15.67 -1.07 44.65
CA THR A 37 15.76 -1.97 43.50
C THR A 37 14.75 -3.10 43.68
N ILE A 38 13.81 -3.23 42.76
CA ILE A 38 12.93 -4.39 42.64
C ILE A 38 13.53 -5.31 41.58
N THR A 39 13.86 -6.53 41.96
CA THR A 39 14.36 -7.54 41.04
C THR A 39 13.29 -8.62 40.88
N MET A 40 12.77 -8.75 39.67
CA MET A 40 11.96 -9.88 39.23
C MET A 40 12.91 -10.88 38.58
N GLY A 41 12.85 -12.15 38.98
CA GLY A 41 13.60 -13.19 38.31
C GLY A 41 14.13 -14.31 39.21
N ASN A 42 13.68 -15.53 38.91
CA ASN A 42 14.44 -16.76 39.06
C ASN A 42 14.21 -17.70 37.88
N ALA A 43 15.32 -18.13 37.24
CA ALA A 43 15.32 -19.03 36.09
C ALA A 43 14.26 -20.16 36.15
N GLY A 44 13.22 -20.04 35.34
CA GLY A 44 12.23 -21.08 35.02
C GLY A 44 10.80 -20.86 35.54
N ASP A 45 10.53 -19.82 36.33
CA ASP A 45 9.18 -19.55 36.88
C ASP A 45 8.70 -18.12 36.52
N LEU A 46 7.40 -17.86 36.66
CA LEU A 46 6.78 -16.54 36.42
C LEU A 46 6.88 -15.70 37.69
N ASP A 47 7.50 -14.52 37.63
CA ASP A 47 7.42 -13.54 38.73
C ASP A 47 6.38 -12.46 38.43
N THR A 48 5.66 -12.02 39.46
CA THR A 48 4.51 -11.12 39.31
C THR A 48 4.54 -9.94 40.26
N LEU A 49 4.44 -8.75 39.70
CA LEU A 49 4.04 -7.54 40.41
C LEU A 49 2.55 -7.27 40.12
N GLN A 50 1.67 -7.62 41.05
CA GLN A 50 0.22 -7.45 40.90
C GLN A 50 -0.23 -6.12 41.49
N VAL A 51 -1.01 -5.35 40.72
CA VAL A 51 -1.50 -4.01 41.04
C VAL A 51 -3.02 -3.96 40.90
N ASP A 52 -3.74 -3.82 42.01
CA ASP A 52 -5.21 -3.77 42.02
C ASP A 52 -5.79 -2.34 42.11
N ASP A 53 -4.96 -1.35 42.44
CA ASP A 53 -5.32 0.08 42.50
C ASP A 53 -4.21 0.91 41.82
N VAL A 54 -3.59 1.91 42.47
CA VAL A 54 -2.52 2.71 41.82
C VAL A 54 -1.15 2.39 42.41
N LEU A 55 -0.21 1.92 41.60
CA LEU A 55 1.20 1.79 41.99
C LEU A 55 2.03 2.91 41.36
N THR A 56 2.68 3.74 42.19
CA THR A 56 3.73 4.66 41.75
C THR A 56 5.10 4.08 42.07
N LEU A 57 5.90 3.83 41.04
CA LEU A 57 7.34 3.57 41.17
C LEU A 57 8.03 4.93 41.20
N GLY A 58 8.48 5.38 42.37
CA GLY A 58 9.09 6.69 42.57
C GLY A 58 10.41 6.86 41.80
N GLU A 59 10.89 8.11 41.71
CA GLU A 59 12.11 8.46 40.98
C GLU A 59 13.36 7.67 41.42
N GLY A 60 13.40 7.18 42.67
CA GLY A 60 14.48 6.37 43.21
C GLY A 60 14.35 4.86 42.95
N ILE A 61 13.38 4.42 42.15
CA ILE A 61 13.16 3.01 41.82
C ILE A 61 13.99 2.57 40.63
N LEU A 62 14.57 1.38 40.75
CA LEU A 62 14.96 0.53 39.63
C LEU A 62 14.17 -0.78 39.70
N LEU A 63 13.25 -1.00 38.78
CA LEU A 63 12.66 -2.32 38.52
C LEU A 63 13.47 -2.99 37.42
N GLN A 64 13.98 -4.19 37.68
CA GLN A 64 14.74 -4.95 36.70
C GLN A 64 14.30 -6.41 36.66
N THR A 65 14.39 -7.00 35.47
CA THR A 65 14.34 -8.46 35.30
C THR A 65 15.76 -9.02 35.41
N ALA A 66 15.94 -10.17 36.07
CA ALA A 66 17.26 -10.76 36.31
C ALA A 66 17.50 -12.06 35.53
N ASP A 67 16.55 -12.44 34.67
CA ASP A 67 16.46 -13.78 34.14
C ASP A 67 16.80 -13.91 32.67
N SER A 68 17.23 -15.12 32.31
CA SER A 68 17.31 -15.57 30.94
C SER A 68 16.14 -16.52 30.68
N ILE A 69 15.28 -16.18 29.70
CA ILE A 69 14.32 -17.09 29.05
C ILE A 69 12.98 -17.31 29.81
N THR A 70 12.60 -16.46 30.76
CA THR A 70 11.29 -16.50 31.45
C THR A 70 10.42 -15.27 31.15
N THR A 71 9.13 -15.40 31.46
CA THR A 71 8.16 -14.31 31.40
C THR A 71 7.97 -13.72 32.79
N ASP A 72 8.22 -12.42 32.94
CA ASP A 72 7.85 -11.64 34.12
C ASP A 72 6.64 -10.76 33.82
N MET A 73 5.81 -10.49 34.83
CA MET A 73 4.57 -9.73 34.64
C MET A 73 4.40 -8.60 35.65
N ILE A 74 4.06 -7.42 35.14
CA ILE A 74 3.40 -6.37 35.90
C ILE A 74 1.94 -6.40 35.49
N THR A 75 1.07 -6.88 36.37
CA THR A 75 -0.33 -7.19 36.01
C THR A 75 -1.32 -6.62 37.00
N GLY A 76 -2.61 -6.63 36.66
CA GLY A 76 -3.72 -6.41 37.57
C GLY A 76 -4.71 -5.36 37.08
N ALA A 77 -5.82 -5.20 37.80
CA ALA A 77 -6.90 -4.28 37.42
C ALA A 77 -6.57 -2.80 37.70
N GLY A 78 -5.41 -2.52 38.29
CA GLY A 78 -4.95 -1.19 38.67
C GLY A 78 -4.19 -0.44 37.57
N SER A 79 -3.69 0.74 37.93
CA SER A 79 -2.85 1.59 37.09
C SER A 79 -1.44 1.70 37.64
N VAL A 80 -0.44 1.84 36.76
CA VAL A 80 0.97 2.01 37.13
C VAL A 80 1.48 3.37 36.66
N ILE A 81 2.24 4.05 37.53
CA ILE A 81 2.98 5.26 37.23
C ILE A 81 4.46 4.98 37.46
N ASN A 82 5.25 4.97 36.40
CA ASN A 82 6.69 4.85 36.48
C ASN A 82 7.35 6.23 36.46
N ASP A 83 7.77 6.74 37.62
CA ASP A 83 8.64 7.91 37.73
C ASP A 83 10.14 7.52 37.80
N GLY A 84 10.43 6.23 38.05
CA GLY A 84 11.78 5.66 38.13
C GLY A 84 12.26 4.99 36.84
N SER A 85 13.04 3.93 36.99
CA SER A 85 13.59 3.15 35.87
C SER A 85 13.05 1.72 35.86
N ILE A 86 12.57 1.28 34.71
CA ILE A 86 12.28 -0.12 34.39
C ILE A 86 13.31 -0.59 33.37
N LEU A 87 13.92 -1.74 33.64
CA LEU A 87 14.97 -2.33 32.82
C LEU A 87 14.66 -3.80 32.53
N ALA A 88 14.39 -4.12 31.26
CA ALA A 88 14.40 -5.48 30.75
C ALA A 88 15.77 -5.69 30.07
N ASP A 89 16.71 -6.33 30.77
CA ASP A 89 18.09 -6.54 30.30
C ASP A 89 18.60 -7.98 30.44
N GLY A 90 17.67 -8.93 30.47
CA GLY A 90 17.92 -10.36 30.37
C GLY A 90 18.51 -10.77 29.02
N THR A 91 18.62 -12.08 28.81
CA THR A 91 19.05 -12.65 27.54
C THR A 91 17.91 -13.44 26.90
N GLY A 92 16.98 -12.75 26.28
CA GLY A 92 15.82 -13.34 25.60
C GLY A 92 14.68 -13.72 26.54
N GLY A 93 14.52 -12.98 27.64
CA GLY A 93 13.32 -13.03 28.48
C GLY A 93 12.19 -12.17 27.90
N THR A 94 11.01 -12.27 28.50
CA THR A 94 9.84 -11.46 28.14
C THR A 94 9.31 -10.75 29.37
N VAL A 95 8.95 -9.48 29.24
CA VAL A 95 8.21 -8.73 30.27
C VAL A 95 6.85 -8.37 29.70
N ILE A 96 5.78 -8.62 30.46
CA ILE A 96 4.42 -8.22 30.06
C ILE A 96 3.91 -7.15 31.02
N LEU A 97 3.45 -6.03 30.46
CA LEU A 97 2.73 -4.98 31.17
C LEU A 97 1.24 -5.12 30.90
N GLU A 98 0.50 -5.71 31.83
CA GLU A 98 -0.94 -6.01 31.70
C GLU A 98 -1.75 -5.28 32.78
N THR A 99 -1.99 -3.98 32.57
CA THR A 99 -2.64 -3.12 33.57
C THR A 99 -3.76 -2.31 32.95
N THR A 100 -4.59 -1.66 33.77
CA THR A 100 -5.65 -0.79 33.26
C THR A 100 -5.06 0.45 32.58
N ASP A 101 -4.15 1.17 33.24
CA ASP A 101 -3.44 2.30 32.63
C ASP A 101 -1.98 2.27 33.04
N PHE A 102 -1.09 2.74 32.16
CA PHE A 102 0.33 2.82 32.46
C PHE A 102 0.91 4.16 32.01
N VAL A 103 1.55 4.89 32.92
CA VAL A 103 2.20 6.17 32.65
C VAL A 103 3.70 6.04 32.91
N ASN A 104 4.52 6.18 31.88
CA ASN A 104 5.98 6.28 31.99
C ASN A 104 6.43 7.74 32.02
N ASN A 105 6.74 8.28 33.21
CA ASN A 105 7.39 9.58 33.36
C ASN A 105 8.92 9.47 33.46
N GLY A 106 9.43 8.31 33.88
CA GLY A 106 10.85 8.01 34.04
C GLY A 106 11.46 7.37 32.80
N SER A 107 12.01 6.17 32.93
CA SER A 107 12.59 5.42 31.81
C SER A 107 12.15 3.97 31.79
N ILE A 108 11.87 3.45 30.60
CA ILE A 108 11.82 2.02 30.28
C ILE A 108 12.96 1.75 29.29
N THR A 109 13.78 0.73 29.57
CA THR A 109 14.85 0.29 28.68
C THR A 109 14.75 -1.21 28.46
N VAL A 110 14.74 -1.61 27.20
CA VAL A 110 14.78 -3.01 26.74
C VAL A 110 16.10 -3.26 26.02
N ASN A 111 16.77 -4.34 26.40
CA ASN A 111 18.13 -4.64 26.00
C ASN A 111 18.38 -6.16 25.99
N GLY A 112 19.53 -6.59 25.47
CA GLY A 112 20.01 -7.97 25.62
C GLY A 112 19.24 -9.02 24.82
N GLY A 113 18.37 -8.60 23.90
CA GLY A 113 17.47 -9.47 23.15
C GLY A 113 16.17 -9.79 23.89
N ASP A 114 15.86 -9.09 24.98
CA ASP A 114 14.58 -9.23 25.67
C ASP A 114 13.43 -8.58 24.91
N ASP A 115 12.23 -9.10 25.16
CA ASP A 115 10.97 -8.57 24.65
C ASP A 115 10.17 -7.90 25.77
N LEU A 116 9.56 -6.75 25.48
CA LEU A 116 8.56 -6.12 26.34
C LEU A 116 7.23 -6.04 25.60
N THR A 117 6.24 -6.79 26.06
CA THR A 117 4.86 -6.69 25.58
C THR A 117 4.07 -5.70 26.43
N ILE A 118 3.49 -4.70 25.79
CA ILE A 118 2.59 -3.72 26.42
C ILE A 118 1.16 -4.12 26.10
N ALA A 119 0.50 -4.75 27.06
CA ALA A 119 -0.89 -5.19 27.02
C ALA A 119 -1.75 -4.37 28.01
N VAL A 120 -1.61 -3.04 27.95
CA VAL A 120 -2.35 -2.11 28.80
C VAL A 120 -3.76 -1.96 28.23
N PHE A 121 -4.83 -2.13 28.99
CA PHE A 121 -6.20 -2.12 28.41
C PHE A 121 -6.76 -0.72 28.14
N GLY A 122 -6.33 0.26 28.94
CA GLY A 122 -6.73 1.66 28.87
C GLY A 122 -5.71 2.47 28.10
N THR A 123 -5.05 3.41 28.77
CA THR A 123 -4.07 4.32 28.16
C THR A 123 -2.65 3.91 28.52
N PHE A 124 -1.80 3.73 27.51
CA PHE A 124 -0.35 3.77 27.66
C PHE A 124 0.14 5.20 27.38
N ALA A 125 0.88 5.81 28.31
CA ALA A 125 1.40 7.16 28.16
C ALA A 125 2.91 7.18 28.38
N ASN A 126 3.68 7.54 27.36
CA ASN A 126 5.11 7.78 27.48
C ASN A 126 5.41 9.28 27.57
N ASN A 127 5.69 9.77 28.78
CA ASN A 127 6.16 11.13 29.05
C ASN A 127 7.68 11.20 29.27
N GLY A 128 8.31 10.04 29.49
CA GLY A 128 9.73 9.88 29.78
C GLY A 128 10.52 9.30 28.61
N LEU A 129 11.35 8.28 28.88
CA LEU A 129 12.14 7.57 27.87
C LEU A 129 11.62 6.14 27.66
N LEU A 130 11.42 5.74 26.41
CA LEU A 130 11.46 4.33 25.97
C LEU A 130 12.74 4.12 25.17
N ALA A 131 13.54 3.12 25.52
CA ALA A 131 14.78 2.81 24.82
C ALA A 131 14.88 1.31 24.52
N ILE A 132 15.22 0.95 23.29
CA ILE A 132 15.37 -0.42 22.81
C ILE A 132 16.76 -0.57 22.22
N SER A 133 17.50 -1.62 22.58
CA SER A 133 18.87 -1.80 22.10
C SER A 133 19.32 -3.26 22.07
N ASN A 134 20.41 -3.52 21.34
CA ASN A 134 21.08 -4.82 21.24
C ASN A 134 20.14 -6.01 20.96
N GLY A 135 19.18 -5.84 20.04
CA GLY A 135 18.30 -6.92 19.60
C GLY A 135 17.03 -7.11 20.42
N GLY A 136 16.76 -6.25 21.41
CA GLY A 136 15.48 -6.29 22.11
C GLY A 136 14.34 -5.71 21.28
N THR A 137 13.11 -6.03 21.69
CA THR A 137 11.86 -5.61 21.05
C THR A 137 10.87 -5.05 22.08
N ILE A 138 10.12 -4.00 21.71
CA ILE A 138 8.92 -3.60 22.44
C ILE A 138 7.74 -3.78 21.49
N SER A 139 6.69 -4.47 21.93
CA SER A 139 5.45 -4.61 21.14
C SER A 139 4.28 -4.00 21.90
N GLU A 140 3.61 -3.02 21.31
CA GLU A 140 2.35 -2.45 21.80
C GLU A 140 1.19 -3.25 21.24
N GLN A 141 0.43 -3.94 22.10
CA GLN A 141 -0.56 -4.93 21.66
C GLN A 141 -2.01 -4.65 22.06
N GLU A 142 -2.32 -3.93 23.14
CA GLU A 142 -3.71 -3.87 23.64
C GLU A 142 -4.19 -2.47 24.11
N ALA A 143 -3.34 -1.44 24.06
CA ALA A 143 -3.70 -0.11 24.52
C ALA A 143 -4.85 0.47 23.71
N SER A 144 -5.95 0.82 24.38
CA SER A 144 -7.05 1.56 23.74
C SER A 144 -6.65 2.97 23.31
N ALA A 145 -5.54 3.49 23.86
CA ALA A 145 -4.90 4.71 23.44
C ALA A 145 -3.41 4.69 23.83
N PHE A 146 -2.56 5.16 22.92
CA PHE A 146 -1.15 5.42 23.20
C PHE A 146 -0.86 6.91 23.02
N THR A 147 -0.29 7.55 24.03
CA THR A 147 0.20 8.93 23.95
C THR A 147 1.70 8.98 24.20
N ASN A 148 2.42 9.80 23.44
CA ASN A 148 3.85 9.99 23.61
C ASN A 148 4.18 11.49 23.65
N THR A 149 4.58 11.98 24.82
CA THR A 149 5.18 13.32 24.99
C THR A 149 6.67 13.27 25.33
N GLY A 150 7.18 12.06 25.58
CA GLY A 150 8.57 11.75 25.87
C GLY A 150 9.42 11.45 24.63
N SER A 151 10.44 10.62 24.79
CA SER A 151 11.32 10.14 23.72
C SER A 151 11.22 8.62 23.57
N ILE A 152 11.24 8.14 22.33
CA ILE A 152 11.45 6.73 22.00
C ILE A 152 12.78 6.62 21.23
N ARG A 153 13.62 5.65 21.60
CA ARG A 153 14.91 5.37 20.96
C ARG A 153 15.02 3.89 20.64
N ILE A 154 15.28 3.57 19.39
CA ILE A 154 15.44 2.20 18.90
C ILE A 154 16.83 2.13 18.30
N GLY A 155 17.69 1.32 18.92
CA GLY A 155 19.06 1.09 18.48
C GLY A 155 19.13 0.10 17.34
N THR A 156 20.30 -0.02 16.73
CA THR A 156 20.51 -0.93 15.60
C THR A 156 20.22 -2.38 15.92
N GLY A 157 19.41 -3.01 15.06
CA GLY A 157 18.95 -4.39 15.18
C GLY A 157 17.89 -4.61 16.25
N SER A 158 17.35 -3.53 16.84
CA SER A 158 16.19 -3.55 17.72
C SER A 158 14.95 -3.03 17.00
N GLU A 159 13.80 -3.31 17.59
CA GLU A 159 12.51 -3.19 16.91
C GLU A 159 11.42 -2.68 17.86
N PHE A 160 10.46 -1.93 17.30
CA PHE A 160 9.29 -1.42 17.99
C PHE A 160 8.02 -1.68 17.17
N ASP A 161 7.17 -2.56 17.68
CA ASP A 161 6.01 -3.08 16.94
C ASP A 161 4.73 -2.39 17.43
N LEU A 162 3.93 -1.93 16.48
CA LEU A 162 2.65 -1.27 16.72
C LEU A 162 1.50 -2.15 16.18
N TYR A 163 0.81 -2.88 17.06
CA TYR A 163 -0.26 -3.82 16.66
C TYR A 163 -1.67 -3.26 16.67
N ASN A 164 -1.99 -2.27 17.50
CA ASN A 164 -3.38 -1.83 17.64
C ASN A 164 -3.53 -0.31 17.55
N TYR A 165 -2.68 0.46 18.22
CA TYR A 165 -2.75 1.91 18.17
C TYR A 165 -1.38 2.56 18.19
N SER A 166 -1.28 3.69 17.49
CA SER A 166 -0.07 4.49 17.46
C SER A 166 -0.10 5.69 18.40
N PRO A 167 1.07 6.07 18.96
CA PRO A 167 1.22 7.37 19.59
C PRO A 167 1.44 8.48 18.56
N ASP A 168 1.25 9.73 18.99
CA ASP A 168 1.85 10.87 18.28
C ASP A 168 3.39 10.71 18.26
N MET A 169 3.94 10.42 17.08
CA MET A 169 5.38 10.22 16.86
C MET A 169 6.13 11.51 16.48
N SER A 170 5.49 12.68 16.53
CA SER A 170 6.05 13.98 16.10
C SER A 170 7.34 14.42 16.81
N GLN A 171 7.79 13.71 17.86
CA GLN A 171 9.02 14.02 18.61
C GLN A 171 10.03 12.86 18.75
N SER A 172 9.93 11.79 17.96
CA SER A 172 10.79 10.62 18.18
C SER A 172 12.21 10.77 17.58
N GLN A 173 13.23 10.46 18.39
CA GLN A 173 14.65 10.47 18.01
C GLN A 173 15.17 9.04 17.94
N THR A 174 14.82 8.33 16.89
CA THR A 174 15.32 6.98 16.61
C THR A 174 16.58 7.05 15.74
N VAL A 175 17.57 6.20 16.00
CA VAL A 175 18.77 6.09 15.17
C VAL A 175 19.12 4.60 15.04
N GLY A 176 18.65 4.01 13.94
CA GLY A 176 19.21 2.80 13.35
C GLY A 176 18.48 1.48 13.58
N GLY A 177 17.35 1.44 14.28
CA GLY A 177 16.47 0.26 14.39
C GLY A 177 15.18 0.38 13.57
N THR A 178 14.32 -0.63 13.67
CA THR A 178 13.08 -0.78 12.89
C THR A 178 11.85 -0.32 13.68
N VAL A 179 10.93 0.37 13.01
CA VAL A 179 9.55 0.55 13.48
C VAL A 179 8.66 -0.33 12.60
N GLU A 180 7.92 -1.24 13.21
CA GLU A 180 7.02 -2.16 12.52
C GLU A 180 5.56 -1.78 12.79
N ILE A 181 4.72 -1.76 11.75
CA ILE A 181 3.29 -1.52 11.83
C ILE A 181 2.59 -2.81 11.45
N ASP A 182 2.06 -3.54 12.43
CA ASP A 182 1.24 -4.74 12.20
C ASP A 182 -0.26 -4.42 12.19
N GLY A 183 -0.66 -3.37 12.92
CA GLY A 183 -2.04 -2.90 13.01
C GLY A 183 -2.27 -1.56 12.35
N VAL A 184 -2.83 -0.61 13.09
CA VAL A 184 -3.15 0.71 12.56
C VAL A 184 -2.25 1.79 13.18
N LEU A 185 -1.42 2.41 12.34
CA LEU A 185 -0.69 3.65 12.63
C LEU A 185 -1.45 4.84 12.03
N ASP A 186 -2.29 5.50 12.82
CA ASP A 186 -2.86 6.80 12.45
C ASP A 186 -1.91 7.94 12.85
N ALA A 187 -1.24 8.55 11.87
CA ALA A 187 -0.32 9.66 12.08
C ALA A 187 -1.03 11.00 12.36
N GLY A 188 -2.35 11.09 12.22
CA GLY A 188 -3.13 12.28 12.58
C GLY A 188 -2.77 13.55 11.79
N GLY A 189 -2.26 13.40 10.58
CA GLY A 189 -1.76 14.48 9.71
C GLY A 189 -0.28 14.83 9.90
N ASN A 190 0.48 14.03 10.67
CA ASN A 190 1.91 14.27 10.88
C ASN A 190 2.77 13.73 9.74
N THR A 191 3.97 14.29 9.63
CA THR A 191 5.01 13.83 8.70
C THR A 191 5.87 12.73 9.34
N ILE A 192 6.07 11.64 8.62
CA ILE A 192 7.00 10.55 8.92
C ILE A 192 8.14 10.63 7.89
N ASP A 193 9.34 10.95 8.34
CA ASP A 193 10.52 11.09 7.48
C ASP A 193 11.37 9.82 7.52
N VAL A 194 11.28 9.03 6.44
CA VAL A 194 12.01 7.78 6.22
C VAL A 194 13.37 8.08 5.62
N ASN A 195 14.33 8.45 6.47
CA ASN A 195 15.70 8.74 6.07
C ASN A 195 16.73 7.91 6.84
N ALA A 196 17.84 7.56 6.17
CA ALA A 196 18.87 6.64 6.68
C ALA A 196 19.50 7.02 8.05
N THR A 197 19.35 8.26 8.50
CA THR A 197 19.96 8.75 9.77
C THR A 197 18.93 9.25 10.78
N GLY A 198 17.66 9.19 10.41
CA GLY A 198 16.56 9.78 11.12
C GLY A 198 15.81 8.74 11.93
N ALA A 199 14.68 9.21 12.45
CA ALA A 199 13.83 8.42 13.33
C ALA A 199 13.29 7.16 12.64
N PHE A 200 12.94 7.27 11.37
CA PHE A 200 12.42 6.15 10.60
C PHE A 200 13.48 5.70 9.60
N SER A 201 14.66 5.30 10.09
CA SER A 201 15.70 4.77 9.20
C SER A 201 15.25 3.48 8.50
N GLU A 202 14.41 2.71 9.17
CA GLU A 202 13.72 1.52 8.67
C GLU A 202 12.30 1.56 9.24
N LEU A 203 11.31 1.54 8.35
CA LEU A 203 9.89 1.52 8.65
C LEU A 203 9.28 0.37 7.87
N ASP A 204 8.72 -0.60 8.57
CA ASP A 204 8.05 -1.74 7.96
C ASP A 204 6.54 -1.57 8.16
N ASN A 205 5.79 -1.57 7.06
CA ASN A 205 4.34 -1.47 7.10
C ASN A 205 3.72 -2.81 6.67
N TYR A 206 3.27 -3.61 7.63
CA TYR A 206 2.56 -4.87 7.41
C TYR A 206 1.07 -4.77 7.78
N GLY A 207 0.62 -3.56 8.12
CA GLY A 207 -0.73 -3.24 8.56
C GLY A 207 -1.31 -2.06 7.78
N THR A 208 -1.77 -1.04 8.49
CA THR A 208 -2.38 0.18 7.95
C THR A 208 -1.65 1.41 8.46
N LEU A 209 -1.09 2.18 7.55
CA LEU A 209 -0.71 3.57 7.80
C LEU A 209 -1.90 4.46 7.44
N ALA A 210 -2.18 5.49 8.24
CA ALA A 210 -3.28 6.40 7.99
C ALA A 210 -2.93 7.85 8.30
N ASN A 211 -3.46 8.78 7.50
CA ASN A 211 -3.33 10.23 7.66
C ASN A 211 -1.88 10.71 7.83
N ALA A 212 -0.90 10.08 7.19
CA ALA A 212 0.51 10.42 7.25
C ALA A 212 0.95 11.23 6.03
N THR A 213 1.98 12.06 6.20
CA THR A 213 2.85 12.47 5.10
C THR A 213 4.15 11.68 5.21
N LEU A 214 4.35 10.68 4.36
CA LEU A 214 5.55 9.86 4.35
C LEU A 214 6.59 10.46 3.41
N VAL A 215 7.75 10.87 3.92
CA VAL A 215 8.86 11.40 3.13
C VAL A 215 9.91 10.31 2.93
N LEU A 216 10.12 9.88 1.69
CA LEU A 216 11.04 8.80 1.34
C LEU A 216 12.43 9.36 1.00
N ASP A 217 13.18 9.75 2.04
CA ASP A 217 14.47 10.45 1.96
C ASP A 217 15.68 9.53 2.23
N GLY A 218 15.62 8.30 1.69
CA GLY A 218 16.74 7.37 1.62
C GLY A 218 16.88 6.42 2.82
N GLY A 219 15.88 6.34 3.70
CA GLY A 219 15.69 5.20 4.59
C GLY A 219 15.11 4.00 3.85
N THR A 220 14.75 2.96 4.59
CA THR A 220 14.09 1.76 4.06
C THR A 220 12.60 1.79 4.44
N LEU A 221 11.74 1.59 3.45
CA LEU A 221 10.32 1.28 3.65
C LEU A 221 10.13 -0.19 3.28
N GLY A 222 9.84 -1.04 4.26
CA GLY A 222 9.41 -2.42 4.06
C GLY A 222 7.90 -2.47 3.81
N LEU A 223 7.51 -3.26 2.81
CA LEU A 223 6.12 -3.54 2.46
C LEU A 223 5.92 -5.06 2.47
N ASP A 224 4.67 -5.49 2.67
CA ASP A 224 4.19 -6.85 2.40
C ASP A 224 2.73 -6.69 1.97
N VAL A 225 1.75 -6.96 2.83
CA VAL A 225 0.35 -6.55 2.62
C VAL A 225 0.11 -5.25 3.38
N SER A 226 0.35 -4.12 2.72
CA SER A 226 0.40 -2.80 3.34
C SER A 226 -0.80 -1.94 2.92
N THR A 227 -1.57 -1.42 3.87
CA THR A 227 -2.64 -0.44 3.59
C THR A 227 -2.13 0.98 3.83
N PHE A 228 -2.40 1.87 2.87
CA PHE A 228 -2.27 3.33 3.02
C PHE A 228 -3.67 3.95 3.02
N GLN A 229 -3.98 4.72 4.06
CA GLN A 229 -5.30 5.27 4.30
C GLN A 229 -5.28 6.80 4.43
N ALA A 230 -5.67 7.50 3.36
CA ALA A 230 -5.64 8.96 3.28
C ALA A 230 -4.23 9.56 3.49
N ASP A 231 -3.22 8.89 2.93
CA ASP A 231 -1.81 9.26 3.08
C ASP A 231 -1.29 10.13 1.92
N THR A 232 -0.22 10.86 2.19
CA THR A 232 0.61 11.55 1.20
C THR A 232 1.99 10.92 1.19
N ILE A 233 2.50 10.52 0.03
CA ILE A 233 3.85 10.02 -0.16
C ILE A 233 4.66 11.06 -0.91
N GLU A 234 5.73 11.55 -0.30
CA GLU A 234 6.74 12.40 -0.92
C GLU A 234 7.93 11.53 -1.40
N GLY A 235 8.03 11.31 -2.71
CA GLY A 235 9.09 10.53 -3.35
C GLY A 235 8.56 9.44 -4.28
N VAL A 236 9.32 8.35 -4.40
CA VAL A 236 8.96 7.18 -5.22
C VAL A 236 8.48 6.06 -4.31
N LEU A 237 7.18 5.74 -4.37
CA LEU A 237 6.63 4.55 -3.73
C LEU A 237 7.00 3.34 -4.61
N THR A 238 7.91 2.50 -4.13
CA THR A 238 8.33 1.29 -4.83
C THR A 238 7.63 0.09 -4.22
N ILE A 239 6.92 -0.69 -5.04
CA ILE A 239 6.27 -1.94 -4.66
C ILE A 239 7.15 -3.08 -5.18
N GLY A 240 7.65 -3.90 -4.24
CA GLY A 240 8.65 -4.94 -4.47
C GLY A 240 8.05 -6.33 -4.72
N ASP A 241 8.92 -7.34 -4.67
CA ASP A 241 8.61 -8.73 -5.06
C ASP A 241 7.56 -9.33 -4.11
N GLY A 242 6.36 -9.60 -4.63
CA GLY A 242 5.25 -10.17 -3.88
C GLY A 242 4.52 -9.18 -2.96
N ASP A 243 4.94 -7.91 -2.95
CA ASP A 243 4.32 -6.88 -2.12
C ASP A 243 2.98 -6.45 -2.71
N THR A 244 2.02 -6.18 -1.82
CA THR A 244 0.70 -5.63 -2.14
C THR A 244 0.47 -4.35 -1.37
N VAL A 245 0.27 -3.24 -2.09
CA VAL A 245 -0.16 -1.97 -1.50
C VAL A 245 -1.65 -1.79 -1.72
N VAL A 246 -2.41 -1.68 -0.63
CA VAL A 246 -3.84 -1.39 -0.63
C VAL A 246 -4.07 0.10 -0.38
N VAL A 247 -4.85 0.76 -1.23
CA VAL A 247 -5.27 2.15 -1.06
C VAL A 247 -6.70 2.19 -0.52
N GLN A 248 -6.90 3.00 0.53
CA GLN A 248 -8.21 3.29 1.12
C GLN A 248 -8.33 4.79 1.44
N GLY A 249 -9.50 5.39 1.25
CA GLY A 249 -9.75 6.79 1.60
C GLY A 249 -8.81 7.84 0.97
N GLY A 250 -8.11 7.51 -0.12
CA GLY A 250 -7.20 8.40 -0.85
C GLY A 250 -5.72 8.08 -0.69
N ILE A 251 -4.95 8.34 -1.74
CA ILE A 251 -3.50 8.47 -1.71
C ILE A 251 -3.05 9.65 -2.58
N THR A 252 -2.11 10.46 -2.07
CA THR A 252 -1.42 11.49 -2.85
C THR A 252 0.04 11.10 -3.01
N VAL A 253 0.59 11.16 -4.22
CA VAL A 253 2.01 10.83 -4.47
C VAL A 253 2.66 11.98 -5.22
N GLU A 254 3.60 12.66 -4.56
CA GLU A 254 4.28 13.85 -5.07
C GLU A 254 5.78 13.80 -4.79
N ASN A 255 6.56 14.67 -5.43
CA ASN A 255 7.92 14.95 -4.96
C ASN A 255 7.86 16.08 -3.91
N ALA A 256 8.92 16.27 -3.13
CA ALA A 256 9.01 17.33 -2.11
C ALA A 256 8.79 18.78 -2.63
N ASP A 257 8.86 19.01 -3.95
CA ASP A 257 8.56 20.30 -4.58
C ASP A 257 7.10 20.44 -5.07
N GLY A 258 6.25 19.45 -4.80
CA GLY A 258 4.84 19.37 -5.20
C GLY A 258 4.63 18.96 -6.66
N THR A 259 5.68 18.50 -7.35
CA THR A 259 5.54 17.92 -8.70
C THR A 259 5.04 16.47 -8.61
N PRO A 260 4.46 15.91 -9.70
CA PRO A 260 4.00 14.52 -9.69
C PRO A 260 5.06 13.54 -9.22
N GLY A 261 4.70 12.70 -8.25
CA GLY A 261 5.54 11.61 -7.77
C GLY A 261 5.33 10.35 -8.59
N THR A 262 5.92 9.23 -8.13
CA THR A 262 5.84 7.95 -8.84
C THR A 262 5.41 6.83 -7.90
N ILE A 263 4.44 6.02 -8.34
CA ILE A 263 4.19 4.68 -7.83
C ILE A 263 4.81 3.71 -8.84
N ALA A 264 5.77 2.91 -8.41
CA ALA A 264 6.53 2.01 -9.26
C ALA A 264 6.31 0.57 -8.81
N LEU A 265 5.60 -0.22 -9.61
CA LEU A 265 5.46 -1.65 -9.46
C LEU A 265 6.67 -2.25 -10.18
N THR A 266 7.68 -2.69 -9.40
CA THR A 266 8.99 -3.10 -9.94
C THR A 266 9.42 -4.48 -9.47
N GLY A 267 8.67 -5.08 -8.55
CA GLY A 267 8.90 -6.44 -8.12
C GLY A 267 8.09 -7.45 -8.92
N ALA A 268 8.52 -8.70 -8.90
CA ALA A 268 7.73 -9.80 -9.42
C ALA A 268 6.42 -9.95 -8.64
N ASP A 269 5.29 -10.07 -9.32
CA ASP A 269 3.96 -10.16 -8.71
C ASP A 269 3.60 -8.94 -7.83
N ALA A 270 4.18 -7.76 -8.11
CA ALA A 270 3.87 -6.53 -7.39
C ALA A 270 2.42 -6.08 -7.67
N MET A 271 1.71 -5.66 -6.62
CA MET A 271 0.31 -5.29 -6.70
C MET A 271 0.01 -3.94 -6.06
N LEU A 272 -0.74 -3.10 -6.78
CA LEU A 272 -1.46 -1.95 -6.24
C LEU A 272 -2.96 -2.26 -6.26
N GLU A 273 -3.60 -2.30 -5.11
CA GLU A 273 -5.00 -2.66 -4.93
C GLU A 273 -5.83 -1.45 -4.46
N VAL A 274 -6.99 -1.24 -5.10
CA VAL A 274 -7.97 -0.21 -4.76
C VAL A 274 -9.26 -0.90 -4.33
N THR A 275 -9.58 -0.80 -3.04
CA THR A 275 -10.69 -1.57 -2.43
C THR A 275 -11.98 -0.78 -2.23
N ASP A 276 -11.90 0.55 -2.25
CA ASP A 276 -13.02 1.48 -2.27
C ASP A 276 -12.91 2.50 -3.41
N SER A 277 -13.86 3.41 -3.51
CA SER A 277 -13.91 4.38 -4.61
C SER A 277 -12.82 5.44 -4.45
N GLU A 278 -11.84 5.41 -5.36
CA GLU A 278 -10.63 6.22 -5.28
C GLU A 278 -10.43 7.15 -6.49
N THR A 279 -9.66 8.22 -6.25
CA THR A 279 -9.12 9.07 -7.32
C THR A 279 -7.63 9.25 -7.08
N ILE A 280 -6.82 8.67 -7.95
CA ILE A 280 -5.37 8.92 -7.98
C ILE A 280 -5.16 9.99 -9.05
N ASP A 281 -4.51 11.11 -8.71
CA ASP A 281 -4.24 12.21 -9.62
C ASP A 281 -2.81 12.74 -9.44
N ASN A 282 -2.31 13.48 -10.43
CA ASN A 282 -1.03 14.20 -10.38
C ASN A 282 0.15 13.29 -9.97
N ALA A 283 0.21 12.07 -10.51
CA ALA A 283 1.23 11.07 -10.23
C ALA A 283 1.53 10.24 -11.49
N THR A 284 2.67 9.57 -11.50
CA THR A 284 3.00 8.54 -12.49
C THR A 284 2.86 7.16 -11.87
N ILE A 285 2.04 6.27 -12.45
CA ILE A 285 2.03 4.85 -12.14
C ILE A 285 2.86 4.15 -13.20
N THR A 286 3.93 3.47 -12.80
CA THR A 286 4.75 2.67 -13.70
C THR A 286 4.57 1.20 -13.34
N MET A 287 4.07 0.42 -14.30
CA MET A 287 4.03 -1.04 -14.25
C MET A 287 5.24 -1.56 -15.03
N GLY A 288 6.11 -2.34 -14.41
CA GLY A 288 7.18 -3.02 -15.11
C GLY A 288 8.32 -3.52 -14.22
N ASN A 289 8.33 -4.84 -13.99
CA ASN A 289 9.53 -5.66 -13.85
C ASN A 289 9.75 -6.61 -15.05
N ALA A 290 10.99 -6.69 -15.55
CA ALA A 290 11.38 -7.56 -16.65
C ALA A 290 11.35 -9.05 -16.27
N GLY A 291 10.16 -9.66 -16.28
CA GLY A 291 9.99 -11.11 -16.20
C GLY A 291 8.67 -11.62 -15.67
N ASP A 292 7.88 -10.79 -14.99
CA ASP A 292 6.73 -11.22 -14.20
C ASP A 292 5.53 -10.27 -14.37
N LEU A 293 4.41 -10.58 -13.71
CA LEU A 293 3.15 -9.86 -13.81
C LEU A 293 3.10 -8.71 -12.80
N ASP A 294 2.83 -7.49 -13.28
CA ASP A 294 2.44 -6.35 -12.42
C ASP A 294 0.92 -6.15 -12.47
N THR A 295 0.31 -5.90 -11.30
CA THR A 295 -1.15 -5.82 -11.18
C THR A 295 -1.62 -4.51 -10.55
N LEU A 296 -2.48 -3.79 -11.26
CA LEU A 296 -3.38 -2.79 -10.69
C LEU A 296 -4.75 -3.45 -10.49
N GLN A 297 -5.08 -3.81 -9.26
CA GLN A 297 -6.36 -4.43 -8.89
C GLN A 297 -7.36 -3.36 -8.44
N VAL A 298 -8.58 -3.42 -8.99
CA VAL A 298 -9.65 -2.45 -8.75
C VAL A 298 -10.92 -3.20 -8.39
N ASP A 299 -11.34 -3.10 -7.13
CA ASP A 299 -12.52 -3.82 -6.62
C ASP A 299 -13.75 -2.95 -6.39
N ASP A 300 -13.61 -1.62 -6.45
CA ASP A 300 -14.73 -0.66 -6.50
C ASP A 300 -14.59 0.30 -7.70
N VAL A 301 -14.40 1.61 -7.53
CA VAL A 301 -14.26 2.55 -8.66
C VAL A 301 -12.92 3.28 -8.56
N LEU A 302 -12.04 3.08 -9.54
CA LEU A 302 -10.80 3.86 -9.65
C LEU A 302 -10.94 4.93 -10.73
N THR A 303 -10.76 6.19 -10.35
CA THR A 303 -10.56 7.29 -11.29
C THR A 303 -9.07 7.61 -11.41
N LEU A 304 -8.49 7.42 -12.60
CA LEU A 304 -7.18 7.97 -12.96
C LEU A 304 -7.39 9.41 -13.41
N GLY A 305 -7.07 10.37 -12.53
CA GLY A 305 -7.31 11.80 -12.75
C GLY A 305 -6.58 12.39 -13.95
N GLU A 306 -6.97 13.61 -14.35
CA GLU A 306 -6.43 14.28 -15.55
C GLU A 306 -4.90 14.44 -15.56
N GLY A 307 -4.28 14.50 -14.38
CA GLY A 307 -2.83 14.61 -14.19
C GLY A 307 -2.08 13.28 -14.10
N ILE A 308 -2.77 12.13 -14.22
CA ILE A 308 -2.13 10.82 -14.21
C ILE A 308 -1.44 10.49 -15.52
N LEU A 309 -0.26 9.88 -15.39
CA LEU A 309 0.33 9.01 -16.39
C LEU A 309 0.44 7.59 -15.83
N LEU A 310 -0.32 6.65 -16.37
CA LEU A 310 -0.09 5.22 -16.17
C LEU A 310 0.68 4.69 -17.37
N GLN A 311 1.82 4.05 -17.15
CA GLN A 311 2.68 3.57 -18.22
C GLN A 311 3.24 2.18 -17.93
N THR A 312 3.51 1.44 -18.99
CA THR A 312 4.35 0.23 -18.94
C THR A 312 5.82 0.60 -19.12
N ALA A 313 6.72 -0.08 -18.41
CA ALA A 313 8.16 0.16 -18.49
C ALA A 313 8.94 -0.93 -19.24
N ASP A 314 8.29 -2.05 -19.59
CA ASP A 314 9.00 -3.26 -19.99
C ASP A 314 8.82 -3.72 -21.42
N SER A 315 9.66 -4.69 -21.78
CA SER A 315 9.84 -5.12 -23.16
C SER A 315 9.12 -6.42 -23.52
N ILE A 316 8.72 -7.28 -22.57
CA ILE A 316 8.23 -8.65 -22.90
C ILE A 316 7.38 -9.27 -21.76
N THR A 317 6.65 -8.48 -20.97
CA THR A 317 5.80 -8.99 -19.86
C THR A 317 4.33 -8.67 -20.07
N THR A 318 3.48 -9.33 -19.28
CA THR A 318 2.05 -9.05 -19.22
C THR A 318 1.79 -8.23 -17.96
N ASP A 319 1.23 -7.03 -18.13
CA ASP A 319 0.71 -6.20 -17.04
C ASP A 319 -0.81 -6.26 -17.02
N MET A 320 -1.42 -6.15 -15.85
CA MET A 320 -2.87 -6.24 -15.69
C MET A 320 -3.47 -5.05 -14.96
N ILE A 321 -4.55 -4.52 -15.53
CA ILE A 321 -5.52 -3.68 -14.81
C ILE A 321 -6.78 -4.53 -14.67
N THR A 322 -7.03 -5.05 -13.47
CA THR A 322 -8.03 -6.11 -13.24
C THR A 322 -8.92 -5.82 -12.03
N GLY A 323 -9.88 -6.70 -11.76
CA GLY A 323 -10.70 -6.69 -10.54
C GLY A 323 -12.20 -6.58 -10.81
N ALA A 324 -13.00 -6.70 -9.74
CA ALA A 324 -14.46 -6.68 -9.86
C ALA A 324 -15.04 -5.27 -10.05
N GLY A 325 -14.20 -4.24 -9.96
CA GLY A 325 -14.55 -2.83 -10.01
C GLY A 325 -14.61 -2.23 -11.41
N SER A 326 -14.75 -0.91 -11.48
CA SER A 326 -14.78 -0.11 -12.70
C SER A 326 -13.64 0.91 -12.72
N VAL A 327 -13.11 1.19 -13.91
CA VAL A 327 -12.04 2.18 -14.10
C VAL A 327 -12.52 3.34 -14.96
N ILE A 328 -12.20 4.56 -14.52
CA ILE A 328 -12.41 5.80 -15.27
C ILE A 328 -11.04 6.43 -15.53
N ASN A 329 -10.60 6.41 -16.77
CA ASN A 329 -9.37 7.09 -17.20
C ASN A 329 -9.68 8.50 -17.69
N ASP A 330 -9.44 9.51 -16.86
CA ASP A 330 -9.42 10.93 -17.27
C ASP A 330 -8.01 11.40 -17.68
N GLY A 331 -6.97 10.67 -17.26
CA GLY A 331 -5.57 10.93 -17.54
C GLY A 331 -5.03 10.26 -18.81
N SER A 332 -3.77 9.79 -18.75
CA SER A 332 -3.08 9.13 -19.85
C SER A 332 -2.65 7.72 -19.49
N ILE A 333 -3.01 6.75 -20.31
CA ILE A 333 -2.49 5.38 -20.28
C ILE A 333 -1.56 5.20 -21.50
N LEU A 334 -0.34 4.74 -21.25
CA LEU A 334 0.69 4.57 -22.26
C LEU A 334 1.28 3.16 -22.20
N ALA A 335 0.91 2.31 -23.15
CA ALA A 335 1.65 1.08 -23.44
C ALA A 335 2.69 1.42 -24.53
N ASP A 336 3.95 1.61 -24.13
CA ASP A 336 5.06 2.00 -25.03
C ASP A 336 6.33 1.20 -24.74
N GLY A 337 6.14 -0.02 -24.26
CA GLY A 337 7.16 -1.05 -24.18
C GLY A 337 7.65 -1.52 -25.56
N THR A 338 8.37 -2.63 -25.59
CA THR A 338 8.86 -3.21 -26.86
C THR A 338 8.36 -4.62 -27.10
N GLY A 339 7.04 -4.80 -27.12
CA GLY A 339 6.38 -6.10 -27.30
C GLY A 339 5.83 -6.69 -26.01
N GLY A 340 5.53 -5.85 -25.02
CA GLY A 340 4.76 -6.23 -23.84
C GLY A 340 3.27 -6.34 -24.14
N THR A 341 2.51 -6.81 -23.17
CA THR A 341 1.05 -6.90 -23.24
C THR A 341 0.42 -6.25 -22.01
N VAL A 342 -0.57 -5.40 -22.19
CA VAL A 342 -1.44 -4.92 -21.12
C VAL A 342 -2.81 -5.56 -21.26
N ILE A 343 -3.37 -6.08 -20.18
CA ILE A 343 -4.73 -6.62 -20.15
C ILE A 343 -5.62 -5.75 -19.26
N LEU A 344 -6.74 -5.29 -19.82
CA LEU A 344 -7.81 -4.61 -19.07
C LEU A 344 -8.94 -5.62 -18.78
N GLU A 345 -9.07 -6.05 -17.54
CA GLU A 345 -10.03 -7.08 -17.11
C GLU A 345 -10.86 -6.57 -15.92
N THR A 346 -11.74 -5.62 -16.17
CA THR A 346 -12.58 -4.96 -15.15
C THR A 346 -14.07 -5.11 -15.47
N THR A 347 -14.96 -4.72 -14.55
CA THR A 347 -16.40 -4.72 -14.81
C THR A 347 -16.77 -3.70 -15.90
N ASP A 348 -16.40 -2.43 -15.73
CA ASP A 348 -16.63 -1.38 -16.72
C ASP A 348 -15.35 -0.53 -16.86
N PHE A 349 -15.09 -0.03 -18.07
CA PHE A 349 -13.94 0.85 -18.32
C PHE A 349 -14.36 2.05 -19.16
N VAL A 350 -14.13 3.27 -18.66
CA VAL A 350 -14.43 4.52 -19.34
C VAL A 350 -13.13 5.28 -19.61
N ASN A 351 -12.77 5.46 -20.88
CA ASN A 351 -11.68 6.32 -21.30
C ASN A 351 -12.20 7.72 -21.68
N ASN A 352 -12.03 8.71 -20.81
CA ASN A 352 -12.27 10.13 -21.12
C ASN A 352 -10.98 10.87 -21.53
N GLY A 353 -9.82 10.38 -21.08
CA GLY A 353 -8.51 10.94 -21.35
C GLY A 353 -7.88 10.35 -22.61
N SER A 354 -6.72 9.73 -22.48
CA SER A 354 -6.04 9.06 -23.59
C SER A 354 -5.52 7.68 -23.24
N ILE A 355 -5.59 6.77 -24.21
CA ILE A 355 -4.91 5.49 -24.23
C ILE A 355 -4.05 5.49 -25.50
N THR A 356 -2.76 5.24 -25.34
CA THR A 356 -1.82 5.13 -26.46
C THR A 356 -1.07 3.82 -26.38
N VAL A 357 -1.06 3.07 -27.47
CA VAL A 357 -0.34 1.80 -27.64
C VAL A 357 0.68 1.95 -28.76
N ASN A 358 1.95 1.74 -28.44
CA ASN A 358 3.10 2.01 -29.29
C ASN A 358 4.14 0.89 -29.17
N GLY A 359 5.30 1.05 -29.83
CA GLY A 359 6.48 0.23 -29.56
C GLY A 359 6.39 -1.25 -29.94
N GLY A 360 5.26 -1.70 -30.50
CA GLY A 360 4.97 -3.12 -30.73
C GLY A 360 4.24 -3.78 -29.57
N ASP A 361 3.79 -3.02 -28.57
CA ASP A 361 2.98 -3.53 -27.46
C ASP A 361 1.55 -3.88 -27.90
N ASP A 362 0.96 -4.80 -27.14
CA ASP A 362 -0.43 -5.22 -27.29
C ASP A 362 -1.26 -4.72 -26.10
N LEU A 363 -2.46 -4.18 -26.36
CA LEU A 363 -3.47 -3.94 -25.32
C LEU A 363 -4.67 -4.83 -25.57
N THR A 364 -4.92 -5.77 -24.67
CA THR A 364 -6.13 -6.59 -24.67
C THR A 364 -7.20 -5.96 -23.79
N ILE A 365 -8.38 -5.73 -24.37
CA ILE A 365 -9.56 -5.22 -23.66
C ILE A 365 -10.49 -6.41 -23.41
N ALA A 366 -10.45 -6.92 -22.18
CA ALA A 366 -11.27 -8.02 -21.66
C ALA A 366 -12.22 -7.52 -20.56
N VAL A 367 -12.80 -6.34 -20.75
CA VAL A 367 -13.78 -5.75 -19.83
C VAL A 367 -15.07 -6.57 -19.90
N PHE A 368 -15.73 -6.88 -18.79
CA PHE A 368 -16.91 -7.76 -18.81
C PHE A 368 -18.21 -7.04 -19.19
N GLY A 369 -18.32 -5.77 -18.78
CA GLY A 369 -19.46 -4.90 -19.00
C GLY A 369 -19.25 -4.01 -20.22
N THR A 370 -19.07 -2.72 -19.98
CA THR A 370 -18.98 -1.69 -21.02
C THR A 370 -17.56 -1.15 -21.12
N PHE A 371 -17.00 -1.20 -22.32
CA PHE A 371 -15.87 -0.36 -22.70
C PHE A 371 -16.41 0.91 -23.37
N ALA A 372 -16.09 2.09 -22.82
CA ALA A 372 -16.53 3.37 -23.34
C ALA A 372 -15.33 4.28 -23.67
N ASN A 373 -15.14 4.61 -24.94
CA ASN A 373 -14.13 5.55 -25.39
C ASN A 373 -14.74 6.93 -25.69
N ASN A 374 -14.59 7.86 -24.76
CA ASN A 374 -14.97 9.28 -24.93
C ASN A 374 -13.77 10.17 -25.28
N GLY A 375 -12.56 9.70 -24.99
CA GLY A 375 -11.29 10.39 -25.21
C GLY A 375 -10.56 9.95 -26.48
N LEU A 376 -9.25 9.78 -26.38
CA LEU A 376 -8.39 9.29 -27.45
C LEU A 376 -8.01 7.83 -27.22
N LEU A 377 -8.16 7.01 -28.26
CA LEU A 377 -7.50 5.72 -28.40
C LEU A 377 -6.53 5.83 -29.58
N ALA A 378 -5.23 5.62 -29.34
CA ALA A 378 -4.20 5.76 -30.36
C ALA A 378 -3.31 4.52 -30.42
N ILE A 379 -3.04 4.03 -31.63
CA ILE A 379 -2.19 2.88 -31.89
C ILE A 379 -1.14 3.31 -32.90
N SER A 380 0.14 3.06 -32.65
CA SER A 380 1.19 3.36 -33.62
C SER A 380 2.41 2.44 -33.52
N ASN A 381 3.33 2.58 -34.48
CA ASN A 381 4.64 1.90 -34.49
C ASN A 381 4.58 0.37 -34.33
N GLY A 382 3.51 -0.27 -34.83
CA GLY A 382 3.38 -1.73 -34.78
C GLY A 382 2.69 -2.29 -33.54
N GLY A 383 2.18 -1.43 -32.65
CA GLY A 383 1.33 -1.90 -31.56
C GLY A 383 -0.06 -2.33 -32.04
N THR A 384 -0.75 -3.05 -31.17
CA THR A 384 -2.08 -3.64 -31.41
C THR A 384 -3.02 -3.37 -30.24
N ILE A 385 -4.30 -3.14 -30.54
CA ILE A 385 -5.36 -3.20 -29.53
C ILE A 385 -6.33 -4.28 -29.94
N SER A 386 -6.71 -5.17 -29.03
CA SER A 386 -7.69 -6.22 -29.29
C SER A 386 -8.84 -6.12 -28.30
N GLU A 387 -10.06 -5.89 -28.80
CA GLU A 387 -11.30 -5.93 -28.00
C GLU A 387 -11.86 -7.35 -28.03
N GLN A 388 -11.85 -8.02 -26.86
CA GLN A 388 -12.14 -9.45 -26.77
C GLN A 388 -13.42 -9.79 -26.01
N GLU A 389 -13.81 -9.08 -24.96
CA GLU A 389 -14.86 -9.55 -24.03
C GLU A 389 -15.97 -8.54 -23.68
N ALA A 390 -15.87 -7.27 -24.07
CA ALA A 390 -16.81 -6.25 -23.64
C ALA A 390 -18.24 -6.59 -24.08
N SER A 391 -19.18 -6.66 -23.13
CA SER A 391 -20.61 -6.81 -23.45
C SER A 391 -21.17 -5.65 -24.30
N ALA A 392 -20.52 -4.48 -24.23
CA ALA A 392 -20.80 -3.34 -25.08
C ALA A 392 -19.54 -2.49 -25.29
N PHE A 393 -19.35 -1.98 -26.51
CA PHE A 393 -18.35 -0.98 -26.82
C PHE A 393 -19.03 0.29 -27.35
N THR A 394 -18.84 1.41 -26.65
CA THR A 394 -19.27 2.73 -27.11
C THR A 394 -18.07 3.61 -27.42
N ASN A 395 -18.16 4.39 -28.50
CA ASN A 395 -17.11 5.33 -28.87
C ASN A 395 -17.73 6.68 -29.24
N THR A 396 -17.48 7.69 -28.41
CA THR A 396 -17.83 9.10 -28.71
C THR A 396 -16.59 9.97 -28.95
N GLY A 397 -15.42 9.43 -28.63
CA GLY A 397 -14.11 10.03 -28.83
C GLY A 397 -13.49 9.74 -30.19
N SER A 398 -12.16 9.77 -30.25
CA SER A 398 -11.37 9.50 -31.44
C SER A 398 -10.59 8.19 -31.31
N ILE A 399 -10.56 7.41 -32.40
CA ILE A 399 -9.67 6.26 -32.56
C ILE A 399 -8.69 6.61 -33.69
N ARG A 400 -7.39 6.39 -33.46
CA ARG A 400 -6.32 6.64 -34.42
C ARG A 400 -5.44 5.40 -34.54
N ILE A 401 -5.32 4.88 -35.75
CA ILE A 401 -4.49 3.71 -36.04
C ILE A 401 -3.42 4.16 -37.03
N GLY A 402 -2.17 4.10 -36.60
CA GLY A 402 -0.99 4.44 -37.37
C GLY A 402 -0.59 3.33 -38.34
N THR A 403 0.31 3.66 -39.25
CA THR A 403 0.76 2.70 -40.26
C THR A 403 1.47 1.50 -39.64
N GLY A 404 1.02 0.30 -40.00
CA GLY A 404 1.55 -0.96 -39.49
C GLY A 404 1.04 -1.35 -38.11
N SER A 405 0.07 -0.61 -37.56
CA SER A 405 -0.66 -0.95 -36.34
C SER A 405 -2.04 -1.51 -36.65
N GLU A 406 -2.60 -2.19 -35.65
CA GLU A 406 -3.78 -3.03 -35.81
C GLU A 406 -4.79 -2.80 -34.68
N PHE A 407 -6.08 -2.88 -35.02
CA PHE A 407 -7.18 -2.82 -34.07
C PHE A 407 -8.17 -3.96 -34.33
N ASP A 408 -8.22 -4.92 -33.41
CA ASP A 408 -8.99 -6.15 -33.56
C ASP A 408 -10.29 -6.06 -32.81
N LEU A 409 -11.38 -6.40 -33.49
CA LEU A 409 -12.73 -6.39 -32.95
C LEU A 409 -13.28 -7.82 -32.97
N TYR A 410 -13.23 -8.49 -31.81
CA TYR A 410 -13.73 -9.85 -31.69
C TYR A 410 -15.24 -9.87 -31.49
N ASN A 411 -15.78 -9.24 -30.46
CA ASN A 411 -17.18 -9.52 -30.07
C ASN A 411 -18.17 -8.40 -30.37
N TYR A 412 -17.77 -7.13 -30.31
CA TYR A 412 -18.72 -6.02 -30.44
C TYR A 412 -18.21 -4.79 -31.20
N SER A 413 -19.17 -3.95 -31.59
CA SER A 413 -18.96 -2.85 -32.52
C SER A 413 -18.97 -1.48 -31.84
N PRO A 414 -17.86 -0.71 -31.89
CA PRO A 414 -17.90 0.71 -31.57
C PRO A 414 -18.62 1.52 -32.65
N ASP A 415 -19.25 2.62 -32.25
CA ASP A 415 -19.62 3.68 -33.19
C ASP A 415 -18.34 4.34 -33.74
N MET A 416 -17.96 3.96 -34.96
CA MET A 416 -16.77 4.49 -35.62
C MET A 416 -17.00 5.78 -36.41
N SER A 417 -18.19 6.42 -36.30
CA SER A 417 -18.57 7.59 -37.10
C SER A 417 -17.67 8.83 -36.92
N GLN A 418 -16.82 8.85 -35.88
CA GLN A 418 -15.85 9.91 -35.60
C GLN A 418 -14.38 9.45 -35.66
N SER A 419 -14.09 8.23 -36.15
CA SER A 419 -12.73 7.69 -36.23
C SER A 419 -11.85 8.43 -37.26
N GLN A 420 -10.58 8.68 -36.92
CA GLN A 420 -9.57 9.25 -37.83
C GLN A 420 -8.37 8.29 -37.89
N THR A 421 -8.45 7.27 -38.73
CA THR A 421 -7.31 6.39 -39.04
C THR A 421 -6.40 7.04 -40.07
N VAL A 422 -5.09 6.82 -39.94
CA VAL A 422 -4.08 7.21 -40.93
C VAL A 422 -3.15 6.02 -41.14
N GLY A 423 -3.54 5.12 -42.04
CA GLY A 423 -2.64 4.11 -42.62
C GLY A 423 -2.57 2.75 -41.92
N GLY A 424 -3.36 2.49 -40.87
CA GLY A 424 -3.41 1.19 -40.17
C GLY A 424 -4.51 0.24 -40.64
N THR A 425 -4.59 -0.92 -39.97
CA THR A 425 -5.54 -2.01 -40.25
C THR A 425 -6.59 -2.09 -39.15
N VAL A 426 -7.83 -2.40 -39.54
CA VAL A 426 -8.88 -2.82 -38.61
C VAL A 426 -9.28 -4.24 -38.96
N GLU A 427 -9.21 -5.13 -37.98
CA GLU A 427 -9.56 -6.55 -38.11
C GLU A 427 -10.92 -6.81 -37.44
N ILE A 428 -11.81 -7.50 -38.15
CA ILE A 428 -13.09 -7.98 -37.59
C ILE A 428 -13.04 -9.50 -37.53
N ASP A 429 -12.89 -10.06 -36.34
CA ASP A 429 -12.82 -11.51 -36.14
C ASP A 429 -14.17 -12.15 -35.78
N GLY A 430 -15.03 -11.44 -35.04
CA GLY A 430 -16.36 -11.95 -34.70
C GLY A 430 -17.48 -11.12 -35.30
N VAL A 431 -18.13 -10.20 -34.58
CA VAL A 431 -19.31 -9.48 -35.10
C VAL A 431 -19.19 -7.96 -34.96
N LEU A 432 -19.05 -7.27 -36.09
CA LEU A 432 -19.18 -5.82 -36.18
C LEU A 432 -20.59 -5.43 -36.67
N ASP A 433 -21.49 -5.07 -35.75
CA ASP A 433 -22.76 -4.42 -36.09
C ASP A 433 -22.60 -2.89 -36.16
N ALA A 434 -22.54 -2.33 -37.36
CA ALA A 434 -22.37 -0.89 -37.57
C ALA A 434 -23.65 -0.08 -37.25
N GLY A 435 -24.77 -0.70 -36.88
CA GLY A 435 -25.98 0.01 -36.42
C GLY A 435 -26.64 0.93 -37.46
N GLY A 436 -26.38 0.70 -38.75
CA GLY A 436 -26.83 1.55 -39.86
C GLY A 436 -25.82 2.60 -40.32
N ASN A 437 -24.63 2.65 -39.71
CA ASN A 437 -23.61 3.66 -40.01
C ASN A 437 -22.80 3.35 -41.28
N THR A 438 -22.13 4.38 -41.79
CA THR A 438 -21.22 4.28 -42.94
C THR A 438 -19.79 4.01 -42.48
N ILE A 439 -19.13 3.02 -43.07
CA ILE A 439 -17.70 2.72 -42.92
C ILE A 439 -17.03 3.11 -44.24
N ASP A 440 -16.14 4.11 -44.21
CA ASP A 440 -15.44 4.60 -45.40
C ASP A 440 -13.98 4.11 -45.43
N VAL A 441 -13.74 3.12 -46.29
CA VAL A 441 -12.43 2.51 -46.53
C VAL A 441 -11.75 3.21 -47.70
N ASN A 442 -10.87 4.16 -47.39
CA ASN A 442 -10.16 4.95 -48.37
C ASN A 442 -8.69 5.14 -47.99
N ALA A 443 -7.81 5.21 -49.00
CA ALA A 443 -6.36 5.27 -48.80
C ALA A 443 -5.85 6.49 -48.00
N THR A 444 -6.70 7.48 -47.74
CA THR A 444 -6.33 8.77 -47.13
C THR A 444 -7.25 9.19 -45.98
N GLY A 445 -8.09 8.29 -45.49
CA GLY A 445 -9.22 8.60 -44.62
C GLY A 445 -9.40 7.52 -43.57
N ALA A 446 -10.58 7.46 -42.97
CA ALA A 446 -10.79 6.85 -41.66
C ALA A 446 -10.56 5.34 -41.57
N PHE A 447 -10.33 4.64 -42.69
CA PHE A 447 -9.81 3.27 -42.73
C PHE A 447 -9.00 3.09 -44.02
N SER A 448 -7.70 2.81 -43.93
CA SER A 448 -6.89 2.48 -45.12
C SER A 448 -7.01 1.01 -45.52
N GLU A 449 -7.20 0.14 -44.53
CA GLU A 449 -7.38 -1.29 -44.69
C GLU A 449 -8.42 -1.77 -43.67
N LEU A 450 -9.35 -2.60 -44.15
CA LEU A 450 -10.35 -3.28 -43.33
C LEU A 450 -10.30 -4.76 -43.70
N ASP A 451 -9.95 -5.59 -42.72
CA ASP A 451 -9.93 -7.03 -42.87
C ASP A 451 -11.12 -7.63 -42.14
N ASN A 452 -11.97 -8.34 -42.88
CA ASN A 452 -13.16 -8.97 -42.31
C ASN A 452 -12.99 -10.49 -42.31
N TYR A 453 -12.72 -11.04 -41.14
CA TYR A 453 -12.65 -12.49 -40.87
C TYR A 453 -13.92 -13.04 -40.21
N GLY A 454 -14.78 -12.16 -39.73
CA GLY A 454 -16.03 -12.45 -39.04
C GLY A 454 -17.29 -12.01 -39.80
N THR A 455 -18.18 -11.30 -39.11
CA THR A 455 -19.47 -10.82 -39.59
C THR A 455 -19.50 -9.30 -39.52
N LEU A 456 -19.71 -8.64 -40.66
CA LEU A 456 -20.15 -7.27 -40.73
C LEU A 456 -21.69 -7.25 -40.80
N ALA A 457 -22.34 -6.37 -40.04
CA ALA A 457 -23.78 -6.22 -40.04
C ALA A 457 -24.22 -4.75 -40.04
N ASN A 458 -25.36 -4.48 -40.68
CA ASN A 458 -26.02 -3.17 -40.77
C ASN A 458 -25.09 -2.01 -41.16
N ALA A 459 -24.06 -2.23 -41.98
CA ALA A 459 -23.11 -1.21 -42.42
C ALA A 459 -23.44 -0.67 -43.81
N THR A 460 -23.06 0.58 -44.08
CA THR A 460 -22.83 1.08 -45.44
C THR A 460 -21.33 1.18 -45.68
N LEU A 461 -20.74 0.22 -46.37
CA LEU A 461 -19.31 0.20 -46.67
C LEU A 461 -19.02 1.00 -47.95
N VAL A 462 -18.21 2.05 -47.87
CA VAL A 462 -17.75 2.85 -49.01
C VAL A 462 -16.29 2.50 -49.29
N LEU A 463 -15.98 2.02 -50.50
CA LEU A 463 -14.62 1.64 -50.92
C LEU A 463 -14.04 2.71 -51.84
N ASP A 464 -13.40 3.73 -51.25
CA ASP A 464 -12.83 4.90 -51.94
C ASP A 464 -11.29 4.83 -52.03
N GLY A 465 -10.77 3.66 -52.39
CA GLY A 465 -9.36 3.43 -52.70
C GLY A 465 -8.52 2.81 -51.58
N GLY A 466 -9.11 2.46 -50.45
CA GLY A 466 -8.50 1.59 -49.44
C GLY A 466 -8.63 0.10 -49.80
N THR A 467 -8.09 -0.77 -48.95
CA THR A 467 -8.11 -2.22 -49.14
C THR A 467 -9.21 -2.86 -48.28
N LEU A 468 -9.96 -3.80 -48.85
CA LEU A 468 -10.88 -4.67 -48.12
C LEU A 468 -10.36 -6.11 -48.22
N GLY A 469 -9.79 -6.63 -47.13
CA GLY A 469 -9.43 -8.04 -47.00
C GLY A 469 -10.65 -8.87 -46.61
N LEU A 470 -10.82 -10.01 -47.27
CA LEU A 470 -11.92 -10.94 -47.01
C LEU A 470 -11.37 -12.36 -46.88
N ASP A 471 -11.53 -12.98 -45.71
CA ASP A 471 -11.40 -14.43 -45.55
C ASP A 471 -12.48 -14.95 -44.61
N VAL A 472 -13.27 -15.94 -45.05
CA VAL A 472 -14.44 -16.49 -44.30
C VAL A 472 -15.49 -15.42 -43.86
N SER A 473 -15.55 -14.27 -44.53
CA SER A 473 -16.41 -13.14 -44.13
C SER A 473 -17.93 -13.37 -44.34
N THR A 474 -18.73 -12.82 -43.42
CA THR A 474 -20.20 -12.73 -43.52
C THR A 474 -20.65 -11.26 -43.56
N PHE A 475 -21.61 -10.94 -44.43
CA PHE A 475 -22.25 -9.61 -44.52
C PHE A 475 -23.75 -9.75 -44.24
N GLN A 476 -24.30 -8.97 -43.31
CA GLN A 476 -25.71 -9.03 -42.88
C GLN A 476 -26.39 -7.67 -42.94
N ALA A 477 -27.31 -7.51 -43.90
CA ALA A 477 -28.05 -6.25 -44.11
C ALA A 477 -27.17 -5.04 -44.46
N ASP A 478 -26.00 -5.29 -45.05
CA ASP A 478 -25.05 -4.26 -45.47
C ASP A 478 -25.32 -3.72 -46.87
N THR A 479 -24.87 -2.49 -47.11
CA THR A 479 -24.76 -1.88 -48.43
C THR A 479 -23.28 -1.64 -48.74
N ILE A 480 -22.80 -2.09 -49.90
CA ILE A 480 -21.42 -1.81 -50.34
C ILE A 480 -21.47 -0.85 -51.54
N GLU A 481 -20.83 0.31 -51.40
CA GLU A 481 -20.65 1.33 -52.42
C GLU A 481 -19.17 1.38 -52.85
N GLY A 482 -18.90 1.27 -54.15
CA GLY A 482 -17.52 1.27 -54.68
C GLY A 482 -17.23 0.07 -55.57
N VAL A 483 -15.95 -0.14 -55.88
CA VAL A 483 -15.49 -1.29 -56.69
C VAL A 483 -14.79 -2.28 -55.77
N LEU A 484 -15.43 -3.42 -55.54
CA LEU A 484 -14.80 -4.59 -54.93
C LEU A 484 -13.82 -5.19 -55.95
N THR A 485 -12.53 -5.19 -55.65
CA THR A 485 -11.48 -5.73 -56.54
C THR A 485 -10.97 -7.08 -56.10
#